data_AF-A0A9R1UJR5-F1
#
_entry.id   AF-A0A9R1UJR5-F1
#
_cell.length_a   1.000
_cell.length_b   1.000
_cell.length_c   1.000
_cell.angle_alpha   90.00
_cell.angle_beta   90.00
_cell.angle_gamma   90.00
#
_symmetry.space_group_name_H-M   'P 1'
#
loop_
_entity.id
_entity.type
_entity.pdbx_description
1 polymer ?
#
loop_
_entity_poly.entity_id
_entity_poly.type
_entity_poly.pdbx_seq_one_letter_code
_entity_poly.pdbx_strand_id
1 'polypeptide(L)'
;MAKPFFLFFLLIICLLSSTPESRRPPPFLGKSPRLLKTQNILVQPKYTYETRYYDQTLDHFSFNDLPKFQQHYFINSDHWVGAGPNRLGPIFLYCGNKGNIEWFAANTDFIWELVPRFGAMVIFPEHRYYGESMPYGSQKEAYKNASTLAYLTAKQTLADYALLITDLKRNLSAEASPVILFGRSYGGSKIFSNNFNKN
;
A
#
# COMPACT_ATOMS: atom_id res chain seq x y z
N MET A 1 31.04 -7.23 53.17
CA MET A 1 29.98 -8.15 53.63
C MET A 1 28.63 -7.47 53.39
N ALA A 2 27.96 -7.80 52.29
CA ALA A 2 26.65 -7.27 51.92
C ALA A 2 25.64 -8.42 51.88
N LYS A 3 24.45 -8.17 52.42
CA LYS A 3 23.46 -9.16 52.88
C LYS A 3 22.69 -9.83 51.72
N PRO A 4 22.40 -11.14 51.78
CA PRO A 4 21.71 -11.90 50.72
C PRO A 4 20.17 -11.71 50.69
N PHE A 5 19.66 -10.62 51.28
CA PHE A 5 18.20 -10.42 51.43
C PHE A 5 17.52 -9.73 50.24
N PHE A 6 18.27 -9.21 49.26
CA PHE A 6 17.67 -8.48 48.13
C PHE A 6 17.12 -9.37 47.02
N LEU A 7 17.68 -10.59 46.83
CA LEU A 7 17.19 -11.53 45.81
C LEU A 7 15.85 -12.19 46.17
N PHE A 8 15.52 -12.29 47.46
CA PHE A 8 14.28 -12.93 47.90
C PHE A 8 13.05 -12.04 47.70
N PHE A 9 13.22 -10.71 47.70
CA PHE A 9 12.13 -9.76 47.52
C PHE A 9 11.65 -9.69 46.06
N LEU A 10 12.55 -9.90 45.08
CA LEU A 10 12.23 -9.92 43.66
C LEU A 10 11.46 -11.18 43.21
N LEU A 11 11.61 -12.31 43.92
CA LEU A 11 10.92 -13.55 43.56
C LEU A 11 9.47 -13.61 44.06
N ILE A 12 9.13 -12.86 45.12
CA ILE A 12 7.77 -12.82 45.69
C ILE A 12 6.84 -11.91 44.87
N ILE A 13 7.36 -10.87 44.22
CA ILE A 13 6.55 -9.95 43.38
C ILE A 13 6.04 -10.66 42.11
N CYS A 14 6.78 -11.63 41.56
CA CYS A 14 6.35 -12.40 40.39
C CYS A 14 5.25 -13.45 40.67
N LEU A 15 5.04 -13.84 41.94
CA LEU A 15 4.04 -14.85 42.33
C LEU A 15 2.69 -14.25 42.76
N LEU A 16 2.58 -12.93 42.89
CA LEU A 16 1.34 -12.23 43.31
C LEU A 16 0.61 -11.50 42.17
N SER A 17 1.17 -11.47 40.95
CA SER A 17 0.52 -10.93 39.76
C SER A 17 -0.12 -12.01 38.88
N SER A 18 -0.85 -12.94 39.49
CA SER A 18 -1.77 -13.85 38.78
C SER A 18 -3.21 -13.54 39.18
N THR A 19 -3.71 -12.37 38.78
CA THR A 19 -5.16 -12.16 38.70
C THR A 19 -5.69 -13.02 37.56
N PRO A 20 -6.73 -13.84 37.75
CA PRO A 20 -7.38 -14.51 36.64
C PRO A 20 -8.17 -13.45 35.89
N GLU A 21 -7.55 -12.83 34.90
CA GLU A 21 -8.25 -11.97 33.96
C GLU A 21 -9.26 -12.85 33.23
N SER A 22 -10.54 -12.52 33.43
CA SER A 22 -11.67 -13.21 32.84
C SER A 22 -11.53 -13.17 31.32
N ARG A 23 -11.05 -14.27 30.74
CA ARG A 23 -11.07 -14.51 29.30
C ARG A 23 -12.52 -14.68 28.85
N ARG A 24 -13.24 -13.57 28.72
CA ARG A 24 -14.39 -13.54 27.82
C ARG A 24 -13.83 -13.35 26.41
N PRO A 25 -13.95 -14.35 25.51
CA PRO A 25 -13.65 -14.09 24.12
C PRO A 25 -14.55 -12.93 23.63
N PRO A 26 -14.04 -12.01 22.81
CA PRO A 26 -14.91 -11.04 22.17
C PRO A 26 -16.01 -11.80 21.42
N PRO A 27 -17.28 -11.36 21.45
CA PRO A 27 -18.32 -11.98 20.65
C PRO A 27 -18.09 -11.55 19.19
N PHE A 28 -17.15 -12.21 18.55
CA PHE A 28 -16.96 -12.14 17.11
C PHE A 28 -16.81 -13.56 16.55
N LEU A 29 -17.86 -14.35 16.77
CA LEU A 29 -18.16 -15.51 15.94
C LEU A 29 -19.28 -15.11 14.96
N GLY A 30 -18.97 -14.14 14.10
CA GLY A 30 -19.75 -13.90 12.90
C GLY A 30 -19.62 -15.12 12.01
N LYS A 31 -20.76 -15.75 11.72
CA LYS A 31 -20.90 -16.94 10.86
C LYS A 31 -20.06 -16.78 9.59
N SER A 32 -19.27 -17.82 9.27
CA SER A 32 -18.57 -17.95 7.99
C SER A 32 -19.52 -17.53 6.85
N PRO A 33 -19.16 -16.53 6.02
CA PRO A 33 -19.98 -16.22 4.86
C PRO A 33 -19.91 -17.43 3.95
N ARG A 34 -21.07 -18.09 3.86
CA ARG A 34 -21.37 -19.13 2.89
C ARG A 34 -20.82 -18.65 1.54
N LEU A 35 -19.96 -19.46 0.93
CA LEU A 35 -19.36 -19.20 -0.38
C LEU A 35 -20.51 -18.84 -1.36
N LEU A 36 -20.68 -17.54 -1.62
CA LEU A 36 -21.65 -17.05 -2.58
C LEU A 36 -21.12 -17.45 -3.95
N LYS A 37 -21.75 -18.48 -4.49
CA LYS A 37 -21.63 -18.92 -5.89
C LYS A 37 -21.70 -17.66 -6.76
N THR A 38 -20.60 -17.33 -7.42
CA THR A 38 -20.46 -16.17 -8.30
C THR A 38 -21.56 -16.19 -9.35
N GLN A 39 -22.61 -15.40 -9.11
CA GLN A 39 -23.48 -14.93 -10.16
C GLN A 39 -22.75 -13.73 -10.78
N ASN A 40 -22.63 -13.73 -12.10
CA ASN A 40 -22.13 -12.60 -12.88
C ASN A 40 -23.11 -11.42 -12.77
N ILE A 41 -23.15 -10.80 -11.59
CA ILE A 41 -23.73 -9.47 -11.42
C ILE A 41 -22.68 -8.53 -12.00
N LEU A 42 -23.04 -7.76 -13.03
CA LEU A 42 -22.26 -6.61 -13.45
C LEU A 42 -22.24 -5.62 -12.29
N VAL A 43 -21.28 -5.80 -11.37
CA VAL A 43 -21.05 -4.89 -10.26
C VAL A 43 -20.53 -3.61 -10.90
N GLN A 44 -21.38 -2.59 -10.97
CA GLN A 44 -20.93 -1.26 -11.33
C GLN A 44 -19.80 -0.87 -10.36
N PRO A 45 -18.66 -0.36 -10.86
CA PRO A 45 -17.59 0.04 -9.98
C PRO A 45 -18.11 1.10 -9.01
N LYS A 46 -17.94 0.85 -7.70
CA LYS A 46 -18.43 1.72 -6.62
C LYS A 46 -17.89 3.15 -6.72
N TYR A 47 -16.72 3.29 -7.33
CA TYR A 47 -16.02 4.55 -7.55
C TYR A 47 -15.59 4.63 -9.00
N THR A 48 -15.60 5.84 -9.57
CA THR A 48 -15.13 6.11 -10.93
C THR A 48 -13.63 6.39 -10.89
N TYR A 49 -12.89 5.83 -11.84
CA TYR A 49 -11.48 6.10 -12.04
C TYR A 49 -11.09 5.72 -13.46
N GLU A 50 -10.02 6.32 -13.97
CA GLU A 50 -9.40 5.93 -15.21
C GLU A 50 -8.32 4.87 -14.96
N THR A 51 -8.33 3.84 -15.80
CA THR A 51 -7.26 2.85 -15.89
C THR A 51 -6.16 3.36 -16.80
N ARG A 52 -4.91 3.38 -16.30
CA ARG A 52 -3.74 3.78 -17.05
C ARG A 52 -2.57 2.85 -16.76
N TYR A 53 -1.55 2.92 -17.62
CA TYR A 53 -0.31 2.16 -17.47
C TYR A 53 0.89 3.09 -17.55
N TYR A 54 1.94 2.76 -16.80
CA TYR A 54 3.19 3.50 -16.74
C TYR A 54 4.36 2.61 -17.13
N ASP A 55 5.23 3.12 -18.01
CA ASP A 55 6.46 2.45 -18.46
C ASP A 55 7.51 2.44 -17.35
N GLN A 56 7.48 1.38 -16.53
CA GLN A 56 8.26 1.27 -15.31
C GLN A 56 9.61 0.59 -15.54
N THR A 57 10.64 1.09 -14.84
CA THR A 57 11.97 0.47 -14.82
C THR A 57 11.94 -0.83 -14.02
N LEU A 58 12.54 -1.89 -14.58
CA LEU A 58 12.59 -3.19 -13.92
C LEU A 58 13.45 -3.18 -12.65
N ASP A 59 14.63 -2.57 -12.72
CA ASP A 59 15.58 -2.46 -11.62
C ASP A 59 16.00 -1.00 -11.38
N HIS A 60 15.57 -0.44 -10.25
CA HIS A 60 15.90 0.93 -9.86
C HIS A 60 17.27 1.09 -9.18
N PHE A 61 17.91 -0.01 -8.80
CA PHE A 61 19.11 -0.01 -7.97
C PHE A 61 20.34 -0.60 -8.68
N SER A 62 20.22 -0.81 -9.99
CA SER A 62 21.30 -1.21 -10.89
C SER A 62 21.38 -0.22 -12.06
N PHE A 63 22.55 -0.18 -12.70
CA PHE A 63 22.77 0.59 -13.92
C PHE A 63 22.60 -0.26 -15.19
N ASN A 64 22.15 -1.51 -15.05
CA ASN A 64 21.92 -2.39 -16.19
C ASN A 64 20.76 -1.88 -17.05
N ASP A 65 20.96 -1.89 -18.37
CA ASP A 65 19.89 -1.61 -19.32
C ASP A 65 18.98 -2.83 -19.44
N LEU A 66 17.92 -2.84 -18.63
CA LEU A 66 16.94 -3.91 -18.56
C LEU A 66 15.61 -3.46 -19.18
N PRO A 67 14.84 -4.39 -19.78
CA PRO A 67 13.56 -4.05 -20.38
C PRO A 67 12.59 -3.49 -19.33
N LYS A 68 11.85 -2.46 -19.72
CA LYS A 68 10.75 -1.91 -18.92
C LYS A 68 9.54 -2.84 -18.88
N PHE A 69 8.62 -2.56 -17.96
CA PHE A 69 7.32 -3.24 -17.89
C PHE A 69 6.18 -2.25 -17.66
N GLN A 70 4.96 -2.63 -18.03
CA GLN A 70 3.77 -1.81 -17.77
C GLN A 70 3.34 -1.96 -16.32
N GLN A 71 3.35 -0.86 -15.57
CA GLN A 71 2.73 -0.77 -14.26
C GLN A 71 1.31 -0.21 -14.39
N HIS A 72 0.33 -1.04 -14.05
CA HIS A 72 -1.09 -0.67 -13.99
C HIS A 72 -1.35 0.28 -12.82
N TYR A 73 -2.17 1.30 -13.02
CA TYR A 73 -2.63 2.17 -11.95
C TYR A 73 -4.00 2.80 -12.25
N PHE A 74 -4.72 3.16 -11.19
CA PHE A 74 -5.91 4.00 -11.30
C PHE A 74 -5.62 5.44 -10.95
N ILE A 75 -6.32 6.35 -11.63
CA ILE A 75 -6.30 7.78 -11.34
C ILE A 75 -7.73 8.33 -11.38
N ASN A 76 -8.09 9.15 -10.39
CA ASN A 76 -9.29 9.96 -10.43
C ASN A 76 -8.95 11.40 -9.99
N SER A 77 -9.32 12.36 -10.82
CA SER A 77 -9.08 13.79 -10.63
C SER A 77 -10.35 14.62 -10.59
N ASP A 78 -11.53 14.00 -10.50
CA ASP A 78 -12.83 14.68 -10.66
C ASP A 78 -13.06 15.78 -9.60
N HIS A 79 -12.48 15.59 -8.42
CA HIS A 79 -12.55 16.54 -7.31
C HIS A 79 -11.27 17.33 -7.10
N TRP A 80 -10.25 17.16 -7.94
CA TRP A 80 -8.96 17.78 -7.71
C TRP A 80 -9.02 19.27 -8.02
N VAL A 81 -8.59 20.08 -7.06
CA VAL A 81 -8.63 21.56 -7.16
C VAL A 81 -7.45 22.16 -7.91
N GLY A 82 -6.62 21.31 -8.54
CA GLY A 82 -5.44 21.70 -9.31
C GLY A 82 -4.25 22.10 -8.44
N ALA A 83 -3.16 22.49 -9.12
CA ALA A 83 -1.90 22.93 -8.50
C ALA A 83 -1.59 24.40 -8.83
N GLY A 84 -2.61 25.25 -8.77
CA GLY A 84 -2.49 26.67 -9.09
C GLY A 84 -1.82 27.48 -7.98
N PRO A 85 -1.45 28.75 -8.25
CA PRO A 85 -0.75 29.62 -7.30
C PRO A 85 -1.53 29.88 -6.00
N ASN A 86 -2.86 29.80 -6.05
CA ASN A 86 -3.73 30.09 -4.92
C ASN A 86 -4.14 28.85 -4.11
N ARG A 87 -3.94 27.64 -4.67
CA ARG A 87 -4.33 26.39 -4.01
C ARG A 87 -3.59 25.20 -4.61
N LEU A 88 -2.99 24.41 -3.73
CA LEU A 88 -2.30 23.17 -4.06
C LEU A 88 -3.17 21.99 -3.62
N GLY A 89 -3.92 21.42 -4.55
CA GLY A 89 -4.70 20.22 -4.33
C GLY A 89 -3.79 19.03 -4.03
N PRO A 90 -4.01 18.29 -2.92
CA PRO A 90 -3.18 17.16 -2.56
C PRO A 90 -3.38 15.99 -3.52
N ILE A 91 -2.36 15.13 -3.57
CA ILE A 91 -2.42 13.82 -4.25
C ILE A 91 -2.47 12.75 -3.16
N PHE A 92 -3.54 11.99 -3.13
CA PHE A 92 -3.67 10.81 -2.28
C PHE A 92 -3.17 9.58 -3.03
N LEU A 93 -2.08 9.00 -2.56
CA LEU A 93 -1.51 7.79 -3.14
C LEU A 93 -1.81 6.59 -2.25
N TYR A 94 -2.54 5.61 -2.77
CA TYR A 94 -2.66 4.32 -2.10
C TYR A 94 -1.49 3.41 -2.46
N CYS A 95 -0.62 3.13 -1.50
CA CYS A 95 0.48 2.19 -1.68
C CYS A 95 -0.07 0.76 -1.78
N GLY A 96 -0.22 0.28 -3.02
CA GLY A 96 -0.69 -1.06 -3.38
C GLY A 96 -0.07 -2.18 -2.56
N ASN A 97 -0.89 -3.18 -2.30
CA ASN A 97 -0.63 -4.37 -1.48
C ASN A 97 -0.40 -5.61 -2.36
N LYS A 98 -0.36 -6.80 -1.73
CA LYS A 98 -0.20 -8.10 -2.41
C LYS A 98 -1.49 -8.57 -3.08
N GLY A 99 -1.92 -7.90 -4.14
CA GLY A 99 -3.17 -8.26 -4.82
C GLY A 99 -3.54 -7.29 -5.95
N ASN A 100 -4.69 -7.59 -6.54
CA ASN A 100 -5.30 -6.80 -7.62
C ASN A 100 -5.80 -5.44 -7.10
N ILE A 101 -5.56 -4.36 -7.86
CA ILE A 101 -5.89 -2.99 -7.43
C ILE A 101 -7.37 -2.66 -7.38
N GLU A 102 -8.21 -3.29 -8.21
CA GLU A 102 -9.67 -3.13 -8.21
C GLU A 102 -10.24 -3.48 -6.84
N TRP A 103 -9.73 -4.57 -6.23
CA TRP A 103 -10.13 -4.94 -4.89
C TRP A 103 -9.75 -3.87 -3.86
N PHE A 104 -8.54 -3.31 -3.93
CA PHE A 104 -8.11 -2.27 -2.98
C PHE A 104 -8.88 -0.97 -3.18
N ALA A 105 -9.12 -0.56 -4.42
CA ALA A 105 -9.93 0.61 -4.76
C ALA A 105 -11.37 0.45 -4.21
N ALA A 106 -12.00 -0.71 -4.40
CA ALA A 106 -13.36 -0.96 -3.95
C ALA A 106 -13.51 -1.09 -2.41
N ASN A 107 -12.42 -1.42 -1.69
CA ASN A 107 -12.45 -1.71 -0.25
C ASN A 107 -11.70 -0.66 0.61
N THR A 108 -11.34 0.49 0.04
CA THR A 108 -10.70 1.60 0.76
C THR A 108 -11.56 2.86 0.70
N ASP A 109 -12.83 2.70 1.09
CA ASP A 109 -13.87 3.74 1.07
C ASP A 109 -13.43 5.06 1.71
N PHE A 110 -12.68 4.97 2.81
CA PHE A 110 -12.16 6.12 3.53
C PHE A 110 -11.40 7.11 2.64
N ILE A 111 -10.59 6.64 1.68
CA ILE A 111 -9.85 7.55 0.79
C ILE A 111 -10.82 8.30 -0.12
N TRP A 112 -11.77 7.58 -0.72
CA TRP A 112 -12.76 8.16 -1.63
C TRP A 112 -13.67 9.19 -0.95
N GLU A 113 -14.02 8.98 0.32
CA GLU A 113 -14.77 9.96 1.11
C GLU A 113 -13.97 11.24 1.42
N LEU A 114 -12.64 11.15 1.53
CA LEU A 114 -11.77 12.29 1.80
C LEU A 114 -11.47 13.09 0.53
N VAL A 115 -11.38 12.44 -0.63
CA VAL A 115 -11.06 13.08 -1.92
C VAL A 115 -11.85 14.39 -2.16
N PRO A 116 -13.19 14.41 -2.11
CA PRO A 116 -13.95 15.66 -2.32
C PRO A 116 -13.76 16.68 -1.20
N ARG A 117 -13.54 16.24 0.05
CA ARG A 117 -13.37 17.14 1.20
C ARG A 117 -12.07 17.93 1.13
N PHE A 118 -11.01 17.30 0.62
CA PHE A 118 -9.68 17.90 0.51
C PHE A 118 -9.42 18.51 -0.87
N GLY A 119 -10.30 18.28 -1.84
CA GLY A 119 -10.05 18.67 -3.22
C GLY A 119 -8.89 17.89 -3.81
N ALA A 120 -8.78 16.60 -3.48
CA ALA A 120 -7.64 15.77 -3.80
C ALA A 120 -7.78 15.10 -5.17
N MET A 121 -6.65 14.77 -5.78
CA MET A 121 -6.57 13.71 -6.79
C MET A 121 -6.22 12.41 -6.08
N VAL A 122 -6.72 11.28 -6.54
CA VAL A 122 -6.36 9.97 -5.99
C VAL A 122 -5.72 9.08 -7.03
N ILE A 123 -4.69 8.36 -6.62
CA ILE A 123 -3.92 7.44 -7.45
C ILE A 123 -3.74 6.12 -6.70
N PHE A 124 -4.08 5.01 -7.36
CA PHE A 124 -3.86 3.64 -6.88
C PHE A 124 -2.88 2.92 -7.81
N PRO A 125 -1.56 3.02 -7.59
CA PRO A 125 -0.59 2.22 -8.33
C PRO A 125 -0.63 0.76 -7.88
N GLU A 126 -0.69 -0.14 -8.86
CA GLU A 126 -0.56 -1.57 -8.60
C GLU A 126 0.87 -1.92 -8.24
N HIS A 127 0.98 -2.89 -7.33
CA HIS A 127 2.25 -3.40 -6.89
C HIS A 127 2.87 -4.27 -7.99
N ARG A 128 4.15 -4.05 -8.33
CA ARG A 128 4.88 -4.96 -9.24
C ARG A 128 4.70 -6.43 -8.82
N TYR A 129 4.59 -7.33 -9.81
CA TYR A 129 4.29 -8.76 -9.68
C TYR A 129 2.88 -9.12 -9.20
N TYR A 130 1.95 -8.16 -9.08
CA TYR A 130 0.55 -8.44 -8.75
C TYR A 130 -0.38 -7.89 -9.83
N GLY A 131 -1.56 -8.51 -9.94
CA GLY A 131 -2.58 -8.14 -10.93
C GLY A 131 -2.03 -8.14 -12.35
N GLU A 132 -2.15 -7.00 -13.02
CA GLU A 132 -1.70 -6.79 -14.41
C GLU A 132 -0.27 -6.25 -14.47
N SER A 133 0.28 -5.76 -13.36
CA SER A 133 1.64 -5.22 -13.26
C SER A 133 2.69 -6.32 -13.18
N MET A 134 2.88 -7.03 -14.29
CA MET A 134 3.78 -8.18 -14.39
C MET A 134 5.07 -7.82 -15.12
N PRO A 135 6.22 -7.77 -14.41
CA PRO A 135 7.52 -7.83 -15.05
C PRO A 135 7.62 -9.03 -16.00
N TYR A 136 8.33 -8.87 -17.12
CA TYR A 136 8.43 -9.91 -18.16
C TYR A 136 7.09 -10.29 -18.82
N GLY A 137 6.04 -9.48 -18.65
CA GLY A 137 4.79 -9.56 -19.40
C GLY A 137 3.81 -10.65 -18.94
N SER A 138 4.21 -11.61 -18.11
CA SER A 138 3.28 -12.61 -17.59
C SER A 138 3.70 -13.14 -16.21
N GLN A 139 2.72 -13.58 -15.43
CA GLN A 139 2.98 -14.23 -14.14
C GLN A 139 3.85 -15.48 -14.30
N LYS A 140 3.66 -16.25 -15.37
CA LYS A 140 4.46 -17.46 -15.62
C LYS A 140 5.95 -17.14 -15.74
N GLU A 141 6.31 -16.11 -16.51
CA GLU A 141 7.72 -15.72 -16.66
C GLU A 141 8.24 -14.97 -15.44
N ALA A 142 7.45 -14.08 -14.83
CA ALA A 142 7.86 -13.32 -13.65
C ALA A 142 8.19 -14.24 -12.46
N TYR A 143 7.44 -15.32 -12.28
CA TYR A 143 7.58 -16.27 -11.17
C TYR A 143 8.42 -17.51 -11.51
N LYS A 144 9.08 -17.53 -12.67
CA LYS A 144 9.77 -18.71 -13.22
C LYS A 144 10.90 -19.23 -12.33
N ASN A 145 11.71 -18.33 -11.77
CA ASN A 145 12.87 -18.69 -10.95
C ASN A 145 13.30 -17.53 -10.04
N ALA A 146 14.36 -17.76 -9.25
CA ALA A 146 14.87 -16.78 -8.31
C ALA A 146 15.39 -15.49 -8.98
N SER A 147 15.93 -15.55 -10.20
CA SER A 147 16.44 -14.36 -10.87
C SER A 147 15.32 -13.47 -11.40
N THR A 148 14.23 -14.05 -11.94
CA THR A 148 13.07 -13.26 -12.36
C THR A 148 12.28 -12.70 -11.16
N LEU A 149 12.31 -13.39 -10.01
CA LEU A 149 11.69 -12.91 -8.77
C LEU A 149 12.55 -11.91 -7.97
N ALA A 150 13.82 -11.72 -8.34
CA ALA A 150 14.75 -10.88 -7.58
C ALA A 150 14.27 -9.43 -7.44
N TYR A 151 13.46 -8.93 -8.37
CA TYR A 151 12.94 -7.56 -8.36
C TYR A 151 11.61 -7.42 -7.59
N LEU A 152 11.07 -8.49 -7.01
CA LEU A 152 9.91 -8.45 -6.12
C LEU A 152 10.34 -8.02 -4.71
N THR A 153 10.64 -6.73 -4.55
CA THR A 153 11.02 -6.16 -3.25
C THR A 153 10.24 -4.89 -2.91
N ALA A 154 10.13 -4.61 -1.61
CA ALA A 154 9.50 -3.39 -1.12
C ALA A 154 10.23 -2.12 -1.61
N LYS A 155 11.58 -2.16 -1.65
CA LYS A 155 12.41 -1.04 -2.12
C LYS A 155 12.14 -0.71 -3.58
N GLN A 156 12.13 -1.73 -4.43
CA GLN A 156 11.82 -1.56 -5.85
C GLN A 156 10.40 -1.01 -6.06
N THR A 157 9.44 -1.51 -5.28
CA THR A 157 8.05 -1.02 -5.37
C THR A 157 7.89 0.42 -4.90
N LEU A 158 8.64 0.85 -3.88
CA LEU A 158 8.62 2.24 -3.46
C LEU A 158 9.26 3.17 -4.49
N ALA A 159 10.31 2.71 -5.16
CA ALA A 159 10.92 3.43 -6.27
C ALA A 159 9.95 3.54 -7.47
N ASP A 160 9.17 2.49 -7.76
CA ASP A 160 8.11 2.55 -8.77
C ASP A 160 7.15 3.71 -8.53
N TYR A 161 6.62 3.77 -7.29
CA TYR A 161 5.66 4.78 -6.90
C TYR A 161 6.26 6.18 -6.91
N ALA A 162 7.53 6.32 -6.52
CA ALA A 162 8.23 7.59 -6.54
C ALA A 162 8.40 8.12 -7.98
N LEU A 163 8.82 7.28 -8.93
CA LEU A 163 8.94 7.69 -10.34
C LEU A 163 7.59 8.03 -10.94
N LEU A 164 6.59 7.16 -10.75
CA LEU A 164 5.23 7.39 -11.24
C LEU A 164 4.67 8.74 -10.78
N ILE A 165 4.78 9.03 -9.48
CA ILE A 165 4.27 10.30 -8.92
C ILE A 165 5.08 11.48 -9.44
N THR A 166 6.41 11.34 -9.54
CA THR A 166 7.28 12.43 -10.02
C THR A 166 6.90 12.83 -11.45
N ASP A 167 6.72 11.85 -12.32
CA ASP A 167 6.37 12.11 -13.73
C ASP A 167 4.93 12.58 -13.88
N LEU A 168 3.98 12.02 -13.13
CA LEU A 168 2.60 12.52 -13.11
C LEU A 168 2.54 13.97 -12.64
N LYS A 169 3.29 14.33 -11.59
CA LYS A 169 3.33 15.71 -11.11
C LYS A 169 3.88 16.66 -12.17
N ARG A 170 4.94 16.29 -12.89
CA ARG A 170 5.46 17.10 -14.00
C ARG A 170 4.43 17.25 -15.13
N ASN A 171 3.82 16.15 -15.54
CA ASN A 171 2.85 16.15 -16.64
C ASN A 171 1.59 16.96 -16.33
N LEU A 172 1.23 17.07 -15.05
CA LEU A 172 0.06 17.82 -14.57
C LEU A 172 0.41 19.22 -14.04
N SER A 173 1.67 19.67 -14.16
CA SER A 173 2.16 20.92 -13.56
C SER A 173 1.83 21.02 -12.06
N ALA A 174 1.97 19.89 -11.35
CA ALA A 174 1.60 19.67 -9.97
C ALA A 174 2.80 19.42 -9.05
N GLU A 175 4.01 19.86 -9.42
CA GLU A 175 5.25 19.61 -8.68
C GLU A 175 5.18 20.08 -7.22
N ALA A 176 4.46 21.18 -6.96
CA ALA A 176 4.26 21.71 -5.62
C ALA A 176 3.15 20.99 -4.82
N SER A 177 2.29 20.19 -5.47
CA SER A 177 1.19 19.51 -4.77
C SER A 177 1.73 18.52 -3.72
N PRO A 178 1.22 18.57 -2.48
CA PRO A 178 1.61 17.61 -1.46
C PRO A 178 1.10 16.22 -1.80
N VAL A 179 1.89 15.20 -1.45
CA VAL A 179 1.54 13.79 -1.67
C VAL A 179 1.34 13.13 -0.32
N ILE A 180 0.16 12.55 -0.10
CA ILE A 180 -0.19 11.87 1.15
C ILE A 180 -0.31 10.38 0.85
N LEU A 181 0.50 9.58 1.54
CA LEU A 181 0.56 8.14 1.35
C LEU A 181 -0.44 7.44 2.26
N PHE A 182 -1.27 6.59 1.68
CA PHE A 182 -2.18 5.69 2.37
C PHE A 182 -1.72 4.25 2.17
N GLY A 183 -1.85 3.42 3.20
CA GLY A 183 -1.52 2.01 3.10
C GLY A 183 -2.06 1.25 4.31
N ARG A 184 -2.46 -0.01 4.09
CA ARG A 184 -2.90 -0.92 5.15
C ARG A 184 -2.07 -2.18 5.12
N SER A 185 -1.82 -2.80 6.29
CA SER A 185 -1.04 -4.04 6.40
C SER A 185 0.34 -3.88 5.74
N TYR A 186 0.73 -4.79 4.84
CA TYR A 186 2.01 -4.75 4.12
C TYR A 186 2.28 -3.41 3.43
N GLY A 187 1.28 -2.80 2.80
CA GLY A 187 1.38 -1.50 2.14
C GLY A 187 1.67 -0.38 3.13
N GLY A 188 1.10 -0.45 4.33
CA GLY A 188 1.41 0.47 5.43
C GLY A 188 2.81 0.24 6.01
N SER A 189 3.18 -1.03 6.25
CA SER A 189 4.51 -1.41 6.74
C SER A 189 5.62 -0.99 5.77
N LYS A 190 5.38 -1.13 4.45
CA LYS A 190 6.28 -0.68 3.38
C LYS A 190 6.57 0.82 3.46
N ILE A 191 5.56 1.64 3.74
CA ILE A 191 5.74 3.09 3.96
C ILE A 191 6.55 3.35 5.24
N PHE A 192 6.19 2.69 6.34
CA PHE A 192 6.77 2.96 7.66
C PHE A 192 8.25 2.53 7.74
N SER A 193 8.57 1.31 7.31
CA SER A 193 9.91 0.71 7.43
C SER A 193 11.00 1.54 6.71
N ASN A 194 10.67 2.23 5.62
CA ASN A 194 11.64 3.03 4.88
C ASN A 194 11.93 4.40 5.51
N ASN A 195 11.09 4.87 6.44
CA ASN A 195 11.31 6.12 7.18
C ASN A 195 12.22 5.95 8.41
N PHE A 196 12.37 4.73 8.95
CA PHE A 196 13.20 4.47 10.15
C PHE A 196 14.66 4.09 9.85
N ASN A 197 15.00 3.74 8.61
CA ASN A 197 16.38 3.43 8.20
C ASN A 197 17.17 4.66 7.72
N LYS A 198 16.73 5.87 8.07
CA LYS A 198 17.38 7.15 7.71
C LYS A 198 18.07 7.85 8.88
N ASN A 199 18.41 7.14 9.95
CA ASN A 199 19.21 7.65 11.06
C ASN A 199 20.55 6.91 11.14
#